data_AF-A0A2H0XXT1-F1
#
_entry.id   AF-A0A2H0XXT1-F1
#
_cell.length_a   1.000
_cell.length_b   1.000
_cell.length_c   1.000
_cell.angle_alpha   90.00
_cell.angle_beta   90.00
_cell.angle_gamma   90.00
#
_symmetry.space_group_name_H-M   'P 1'
#
loop_
_entity.id
_entity.type
_entity.pdbx_description
1 polymer ?
#
loop_
_entity_poly.entity_id
_entity_poly.type
_entity_poly.pdbx_seq_one_letter_code
_entity_poly.pdbx_strand_id
1 'polypeptide(L)'
;MRYILVLALIFTLSSAPVLASTLEASSAPNYWQEFDITLFQTFPFAFFWSHFLERQFASNFLPNTEPHWNAIYTLATVISIFNAGLHAAQVVDKEKSKMDSEKSTL
;
A
#
# COMPACT_ATOMS: atom_id res chain seq x y z
N MET A 1 6.48 22.85 -9.86
CA MET A 1 5.25 22.04 -9.67
C MET A 1 5.42 20.55 -9.98
N ARG A 2 6.03 20.13 -11.11
CA ARG A 2 6.18 18.70 -11.47
C ARG A 2 6.86 17.82 -10.41
N TYR A 3 7.95 18.27 -9.79
CA TYR A 3 8.66 17.51 -8.76
C TYR A 3 7.89 17.38 -7.43
N ILE A 4 7.02 18.35 -7.12
CA ILE A 4 6.19 18.33 -5.91
C ILE A 4 5.15 17.21 -6.01
N LEU A 5 4.64 16.90 -7.20
CA LEU A 5 3.69 15.83 -7.42
C LEU A 5 4.32 14.44 -7.30
N VAL A 6 5.56 14.27 -7.80
CA VAL A 6 6.32 13.01 -7.62
C VAL A 6 6.66 12.81 -6.14
N LEU A 7 7.06 13.88 -5.45
CA LEU A 7 7.32 13.84 -4.01
C LEU A 7 6.05 13.56 -3.21
N ALA A 8 4.90 14.14 -3.58
CA ALA A 8 3.61 13.85 -2.93
C ALA A 8 3.17 12.40 -3.14
N LEU A 9 3.34 11.85 -4.35
CA LEU A 9 3.06 10.44 -4.67
C LEU A 9 3.97 9.50 -3.87
N ILE A 10 5.27 9.81 -3.79
CA ILE A 10 6.20 9.05 -2.96
C ILE A 10 5.79 9.15 -1.49
N PHE A 11 5.45 10.34 -0.98
CA PHE A 11 5.09 10.56 0.42
C PHE A 11 3.78 9.88 0.82
N THR A 12 2.80 9.76 -0.09
CA THR A 12 1.54 9.04 0.17
C THR A 12 1.68 7.53 -0.01
N LEU A 13 2.59 7.06 -0.87
CA LEU A 13 2.92 5.63 -0.97
C LEU A 13 3.85 5.16 0.16
N SER A 14 4.66 6.06 0.72
CA SER A 14 5.60 5.78 1.82
C SER A 14 5.07 6.19 3.19
N SER A 15 3.96 6.92 3.28
CA SER A 15 3.19 7.01 4.52
C SER A 15 2.62 5.63 4.79
N ALA A 16 3.39 4.83 5.53
CA ALA A 16 2.95 3.58 6.10
C ALA A 16 1.55 3.77 6.69
N PRO A 17 0.64 2.78 6.57
CA PRO A 17 -0.63 2.85 7.25
C PRO A 17 -0.35 2.90 8.76
N VAL A 18 -0.35 4.10 9.35
CA VAL A 18 -0.29 4.31 10.80
C VAL A 18 -1.60 3.86 11.47
N LEU A 19 -2.57 3.38 10.71
CA LEU A 19 -3.90 3.04 11.18
C LEU A 19 -4.24 1.56 10.99
N ALA A 20 -3.45 0.64 11.54
CA ALA A 20 -3.98 -0.63 12.05
C ALA A 20 -2.88 -1.48 12.69
N SER A 21 -2.34 -1.05 13.84
CA SER A 21 -2.16 -2.07 14.88
C SER A 21 -3.56 -2.38 15.39
N THR A 22 -4.26 -3.33 14.77
CA THR A 22 -5.48 -3.84 15.38
C THR A 22 -5.05 -4.48 16.69
N LEU A 23 -5.43 -3.84 17.80
CA LEU A 23 -5.19 -4.32 19.17
C LEU A 23 -5.89 -5.68 19.44
N GLU A 24 -6.61 -6.22 18.46
CA GLU A 24 -7.28 -7.50 18.51
C GLU A 24 -6.28 -8.65 18.33
N ALA A 25 -5.63 -8.99 19.45
CA ALA A 25 -5.65 -10.34 20.00
C ALA A 25 -5.34 -11.52 19.05
N SER A 26 -4.33 -11.43 18.19
CA SER A 26 -3.64 -12.62 17.72
C SER A 26 -2.25 -12.64 18.36
N SER A 27 -2.00 -13.65 19.20
CA SER A 27 -0.72 -13.92 19.86
C SER A 27 0.44 -14.18 18.90
N ALA A 28 0.16 -14.20 17.58
CA ALA A 28 1.14 -14.15 16.50
C ALA A 28 0.52 -13.43 15.29
N PRO A 29 1.27 -12.58 14.56
CA PRO A 29 0.76 -12.00 13.34
C PRO A 29 0.54 -13.06 12.26
N ASN A 30 -0.59 -12.95 11.58
CA ASN A 30 -0.92 -13.80 10.45
C ASN A 30 -0.70 -13.02 9.15
N TYR A 31 0.12 -13.57 8.25
CA TYR A 31 0.41 -12.98 6.94
C TYR A 31 -0.87 -12.56 6.21
N TRP A 32 -1.88 -13.42 6.16
CA TRP A 32 -3.10 -13.15 5.40
C TRP A 32 -3.95 -12.05 6.02
N GLN A 33 -3.96 -11.95 7.35
CA GLN A 33 -4.66 -10.89 8.06
C GLN A 33 -3.98 -9.53 7.81
N GLU A 34 -2.66 -9.47 7.95
CA GLU A 34 -1.87 -8.26 7.67
C GLU A 34 -1.98 -7.84 6.20
N PHE A 35 -2.00 -8.82 5.30
CA PHE A 35 -2.21 -8.59 3.87
C PHE A 35 -3.57 -7.97 3.59
N ASP A 36 -4.66 -8.57 4.09
CA ASP A 36 -6.02 -8.08 3.85
C ASP A 36 -6.21 -6.66 4.41
N ILE A 37 -5.76 -6.42 5.65
CA ILE A 37 -5.80 -5.09 6.27
C ILE A 37 -5.06 -4.08 5.41
N THR A 38 -3.81 -4.38 5.05
CA THR A 38 -2.98 -3.45 4.28
C THR A 38 -3.53 -3.22 2.88
N LEU A 39 -4.09 -4.26 2.24
CA LEU A 39 -4.68 -4.18 0.90
C LEU A 39 -5.85 -3.19 0.88
N PHE A 40 -6.83 -3.38 1.77
CA PHE A 40 -8.02 -2.53 1.82
C PHE A 40 -7.74 -1.12 2.32
N GLN A 41 -6.69 -0.92 3.10
CA GLN A 41 -6.24 0.40 3.50
C GLN A 41 -5.51 1.13 2.38
N THR A 42 -4.69 0.43 1.59
CA THR A 42 -3.90 1.04 0.52
C THR A 42 -4.76 1.34 -0.72
N PHE A 43 -5.77 0.50 -1.00
CA PHE A 43 -6.57 0.57 -2.23
C PHE A 43 -7.27 1.92 -2.49
N PRO A 44 -7.96 2.57 -1.54
CA PRO A 44 -8.59 3.87 -1.78
C PRO A 44 -7.59 4.95 -2.17
N PHE A 45 -6.41 4.97 -1.55
CA PHE A 45 -5.36 5.95 -1.86
C PHE A 45 -4.71 5.64 -3.21
N ALA A 46 -4.38 4.37 -3.47
CA ALA A 46 -3.82 3.95 -4.75
C ALA A 46 -4.79 4.23 -5.91
N PHE A 47 -6.09 4.05 -5.70
CA PHE A 47 -7.14 4.39 -6.65
C PHE A 47 -7.23 5.89 -6.92
N PHE A 48 -7.27 6.70 -5.87
CA PHE A 48 -7.29 8.17 -5.98
C PHE A 48 -6.08 8.69 -6.79
N TRP A 49 -4.87 8.24 -6.44
CA TRP A 49 -3.65 8.66 -7.12
C TRP A 49 -3.57 8.14 -8.55
N SER A 50 -4.03 6.92 -8.82
CA SER A 50 -4.08 6.38 -10.18
C SER A 50 -5.02 7.21 -11.07
N HIS A 51 -6.19 7.60 -10.57
CA HIS A 51 -7.10 8.50 -11.29
C HIS A 51 -6.47 9.88 -11.49
N PHE A 52 -5.81 10.43 -10.47
CA PHE A 52 -5.12 11.71 -10.59
C PHE A 52 -4.01 11.68 -11.67
N LEU A 53 -3.18 10.64 -11.66
CA LEU A 53 -2.11 10.45 -12.65
C LEU A 53 -2.66 10.28 -14.07
N GLU A 54 -3.73 9.51 -14.23
CA GLU A 54 -4.41 9.34 -15.52
C GLU A 54 -4.91 10.69 -16.05
N ARG A 55 -5.57 11.49 -15.20
CA ARG A 55 -6.04 12.83 -15.57
C ARG A 55 -4.91 13.78 -15.95
N GLN A 56 -3.78 13.71 -15.24
CA GLN A 56 -2.59 14.49 -15.60
C GLN A 56 -1.99 14.01 -16.92
N PHE A 57 -2.01 12.70 -17.21
CA PHE A 57 -1.50 12.17 -18.47
C PHE A 57 -2.41 12.57 -19.65
N ALA A 58 -3.73 12.36 -19.51
CA ALA A 58 -4.72 12.70 -20.51
C ALA A 58 -4.72 14.20 -20.86
N SER A 59 -4.59 15.08 -19.87
CA SER A 59 -4.52 16.53 -20.12
C SER A 59 -3.29 16.97 -20.92
N ASN A 60 -2.19 16.21 -20.88
CA ASN A 60 -0.95 16.54 -21.58
C ASN A 60 -0.82 15.88 -22.96
N PHE A 61 -1.40 14.68 -23.15
CA PHE A 61 -1.17 13.89 -24.36
C PHE A 61 -2.43 13.64 -25.20
N LEU A 62 -3.62 13.62 -24.59
CA LEU A 62 -4.88 13.29 -25.24
C LEU A 62 -6.04 14.13 -24.67
N PRO A 63 -6.05 15.46 -24.94
CA PRO A 63 -7.07 16.36 -24.44
C PRO A 63 -8.47 15.91 -24.89
N ASN A 64 -9.44 15.94 -23.96
CA ASN A 64 -10.83 15.47 -24.12
C ASN A 64 -11.06 13.94 -24.12
N THR A 65 -10.07 13.16 -23.71
CA THR A 65 -10.27 11.71 -23.53
C THR A 65 -10.84 11.41 -22.15
N GLU A 66 -11.82 10.51 -22.08
CA GLU A 66 -12.33 10.02 -20.80
C GLU A 66 -11.27 9.22 -20.04
N PRO A 67 -11.37 9.14 -18.70
CA PRO A 67 -10.43 8.36 -17.91
C PRO A 67 -10.43 6.90 -18.33
N HIS A 68 -9.23 6.36 -18.52
CA HIS A 68 -9.04 4.93 -18.74
C HIS A 68 -9.23 4.18 -17.41
N TRP A 69 -10.50 3.95 -17.02
CA TRP A 69 -10.85 3.30 -15.75
C TRP A 69 -10.15 1.95 -15.56
N ASN A 70 -10.00 1.16 -16.63
CA ASN A 70 -9.25 -0.11 -16.57
C ASN A 70 -7.80 0.08 -16.12
N ALA A 71 -7.11 1.13 -16.62
CA ALA A 71 -5.74 1.44 -16.24
C ALA A 71 -5.65 1.92 -14.79
N ILE A 72 -6.63 2.72 -14.35
CA ILE A 72 -6.76 3.21 -12.98
C ILE A 72 -6.94 2.04 -12.00
N TYR A 73 -7.90 1.15 -12.26
CA TYR A 73 -8.15 -0.04 -11.44
C TYR A 73 -6.94 -0.97 -11.40
N THR A 74 -6.30 -1.19 -12.54
CA THR A 74 -5.12 -2.06 -12.63
C THR A 74 -3.97 -1.50 -11.80
N LEU A 75 -3.65 -0.21 -11.97
CA LEU A 75 -2.55 0.43 -11.25
C LEU A 75 -2.81 0.44 -9.74
N ALA A 76 -4.03 0.78 -9.32
CA ALA A 76 -4.43 0.77 -7.92
C ALA A 76 -4.32 -0.63 -7.30
N THR A 77 -4.81 -1.65 -8.01
CA THR A 77 -4.79 -3.04 -7.55
C THR A 77 -3.35 -3.55 -7.40
N VAL A 78 -2.50 -3.33 -8.42
CA VAL A 78 -1.10 -3.79 -8.40
C VAL A 78 -0.32 -3.14 -7.25
N ILE A 79 -0.46 -1.82 -7.08
CA ILE A 79 0.21 -1.09 -5.99
C ILE A 79 -0.24 -1.62 -4.64
N SER A 80 -1.55 -1.80 -4.43
CA SER A 80 -2.08 -2.27 -3.15
C SER A 80 -1.68 -3.71 -2.85
N ILE A 81 -1.69 -4.61 -3.83
CA ILE A 81 -1.24 -6.00 -3.65
C ILE A 81 0.25 -6.03 -3.28
N PHE A 82 1.06 -5.26 -3.99
CA PHE A 82 2.51 -5.23 -3.74
C PHE A 82 2.82 -4.65 -2.35
N ASN A 83 2.16 -3.55 -1.97
CA ASN A 83 2.32 -2.94 -0.66
C ASN A 83 1.87 -3.87 0.47
N ALA A 84 0.71 -4.52 0.30
CA ALA A 84 0.18 -5.49 1.25
C ALA A 84 1.08 -6.70 1.42
N GLY A 85 1.60 -7.25 0.32
CA GLY A 85 2.53 -8.39 0.37
C GLY A 85 3.83 -8.05 1.08
N LEU A 86 4.43 -6.89 0.78
CA LEU A 86 5.66 -6.45 1.44
C LEU A 86 5.44 -6.19 2.94
N HIS A 87 4.36 -5.50 3.31
CA HIS A 87 4.05 -5.22 4.71
C HIS A 87 3.80 -6.51 5.50
N ALA A 88 2.96 -7.40 4.98
CA ALA A 88 2.64 -8.66 5.63
C ALA A 88 3.88 -9.54 5.83
N ALA A 89 4.78 -9.61 4.85
CA ALA A 89 6.04 -10.32 4.99
C ALA A 89 6.93 -9.71 6.10
N GLN A 90 7.07 -8.38 6.11
CA GLN A 90 7.87 -7.68 7.13
C GLN A 90 7.35 -7.89 8.55
N VAL A 91 6.03 -7.88 8.75
CA VAL A 91 5.42 -8.10 10.07
C VAL A 91 5.67 -9.53 10.56
N VAL A 92 5.48 -10.54 9.69
CA VAL A 92 5.70 -11.94 10.04
C VAL A 92 7.18 -12.22 10.33
N ASP A 93 8.09 -11.70 9.50
CA ASP A 93 9.54 -11.89 9.70
C ASP A 93 10.02 -11.24 11.01
N LYS A 94 9.52 -10.05 11.32
CA LYS A 94 9.85 -9.33 12.56
C LYS A 94 9.43 -10.13 13.80
N GLU A 95 8.26 -10.77 13.77
CA GLU A 95 7.72 -11.48 14.92
C GLU A 95 8.36 -12.85 15.09
N LYS A 96 8.70 -13.53 13.99
CA LYS A 96 9.57 -14.71 14.02
C LYS A 96 10.91 -14.40 14.69
N SER A 97 11.54 -13.28 14.32
CA SER A 97 12.83 -12.87 14.90
C SER A 97 12.76 -12.58 16.41
N LYS A 98 11.64 -12.02 16.89
CA LYS A 98 11.41 -11.79 18.32
C LYS A 98 11.26 -13.10 19.09
N MET A 99 10.46 -14.04 18.56
CA MET A 99 10.25 -15.35 19.19
C MET A 99 11.56 -16.15 19.28
N ASP A 100 12.40 -16.11 18.24
CA ASP A 100 13.71 -16.77 18.24
C ASP A 100 14.67 -16.13 19.26
N SER A 101 14.63 -14.81 19.42
CA SER A 101 15.39 -14.09 20.45
C SER A 101 14.95 -14.47 21.87
N GLU A 102 13.64 -14.56 22.14
CA GLU A 102 13.13 -14.92 23.46
C GLU A 102 13.47 -16.37 23.85
N LYS A 103 13.45 -17.30 22.89
CA LYS A 103 13.90 -18.68 23.11
C LYS A 103 15.39 -18.80 23.42
N SER A 104 16.22 -17.89 22.92
CA SER A 104 17.66 -17.89 23.18
C SER A 104 18.02 -17.38 24.59
N THR A 105 17.09 -16.70 25.26
CA THR A 105 17.30 -16.13 26.61
C THR A 105 16.75 -16.98 27.76
N LEU A 106 16.04 -18.06 27.44
CA LEU A 106 15.51 -19.05 28.38
C LEU A 106 16.38 -20.32 28.39
#